data_AF-A0A9E3EN14-F1
#
_entry.id   AF-A0A9E3EN14-F1
#
_cell.length_a   1.000
_cell.length_b   1.000
_cell.length_c   1.000
_cell.angle_alpha   90.00
_cell.angle_beta   90.00
_cell.angle_gamma   90.00
#
_symmetry.space_group_name_H-M   'P 1'
#
loop_
_entity.id
_entity.type
_entity.pdbx_description
1 polymer ?
#
loop_
_entity_poly.entity_id
_entity_poly.type
_entity_poly.pdbx_seq_one_letter_code
_entity_poly.pdbx_strand_id
1 'polypeptide(L)'
;MELELERLLPAASKEQLVSLLQELTIRHPILLTEIVELLERFAAPTLDEVAEEGNTEIDSEATENWDFSGDDDDLAELPSVSRPNLPPLNIEIRRQQINSYAERLQQGESQQSIGSHLLHLLREAEARADLHDYQASLDLYALILDKRVAEKSGALVHIFDKALDEAMPFLEALLNETSSSMTFDASMSPSPLLTPSMRQAWLKRLFVLWLKRMDLHQKEEDVPTVMLDVAWNDDAALLRSLVQNELQQLNQDKHSNIVDFSRQSRVRALEKFLKELRYL
;
A
#
# COMPACT_ATOMS: atom_id res chain seq x y z
N MET A 1 36.92 -44.16 -15.39
CA MET A 1 36.01 -43.03 -15.71
C MET A 1 36.45 -41.72 -15.04
N GLU A 2 37.52 -41.68 -14.24
CA GLU A 2 37.96 -40.46 -13.53
C GLU A 2 38.81 -39.49 -14.40
N LEU A 3 39.58 -40.02 -15.36
CA LEU A 3 40.52 -39.21 -16.18
C LEU A 3 39.87 -38.37 -17.30
N GLU A 4 38.62 -38.64 -17.67
CA GLU A 4 37.90 -37.86 -18.69
C GLU A 4 37.23 -36.61 -18.12
N LEU A 5 36.87 -36.63 -16.83
CA LEU A 5 36.22 -35.51 -16.12
C LEU A 5 37.21 -34.39 -15.77
N GLU A 6 38.43 -34.73 -15.33
CA GLU A 6 39.48 -33.73 -15.02
C GLU A 6 39.91 -32.93 -16.25
N ARG A 7 39.79 -33.50 -17.45
CA ARG A 7 40.13 -32.82 -18.71
C ARG A 7 39.03 -31.90 -19.25
N LEU A 8 37.78 -32.06 -18.81
CA LEU A 8 36.64 -31.25 -19.27
C LEU A 8 36.33 -30.06 -18.37
N LEU A 9 36.78 -30.08 -17.12
CA LEU A 9 36.60 -29.03 -16.12
C LEU A 9 37.11 -27.63 -16.54
N PRO A 10 38.26 -27.46 -17.21
CA PRO A 10 38.72 -26.12 -17.59
C PRO A 10 38.09 -25.56 -18.88
N ALA A 11 37.29 -26.34 -19.61
CA ALA A 11 36.68 -25.94 -20.89
C ALA A 11 35.14 -25.85 -20.84
N ALA A 12 34.52 -26.17 -19.70
CA ALA A 12 33.07 -26.21 -19.55
C ALA A 12 32.51 -24.86 -19.08
N SER A 13 31.41 -24.40 -19.70
CA SER A 13 30.71 -23.19 -19.27
C SER A 13 30.02 -23.40 -17.92
N LYS A 14 29.80 -22.31 -17.16
CA LYS A 14 29.18 -22.32 -15.82
C LYS A 14 27.85 -23.10 -15.78
N GLU A 15 27.08 -23.05 -16.87
CA GLU A 15 25.81 -23.77 -17.02
C GLU A 15 25.99 -25.29 -17.14
N GLN A 16 27.05 -25.74 -17.81
CA GLN A 16 27.37 -27.17 -17.95
C GLN A 16 27.85 -27.75 -16.62
N LEU A 17 28.57 -26.96 -15.83
CA LEU A 17 29.00 -27.31 -14.47
C LEU A 17 27.81 -27.44 -13.50
N VAL A 18 26.84 -26.52 -13.60
CA VAL A 18 25.60 -26.59 -12.78
C VAL A 18 24.74 -27.79 -13.17
N SER A 19 24.61 -28.09 -14.47
CA SER A 19 23.86 -29.26 -14.95
C SER A 19 24.49 -30.57 -14.46
N LEU A 20 25.82 -30.66 -14.49
CA LEU A 20 26.55 -31.85 -14.05
C LEU A 20 26.51 -32.02 -12.51
N LEU A 21 26.54 -30.92 -11.76
CA LEU A 21 26.28 -30.92 -10.32
C LEU A 21 24.86 -31.40 -10.00
N GLN A 22 23.84 -30.93 -10.73
CA GLN A 22 22.46 -31.38 -10.54
C GLN A 22 22.33 -32.88 -10.83
N GLU A 23 22.97 -33.40 -11.88
CA GLU A 23 22.90 -34.82 -12.22
C GLU A 23 23.62 -35.72 -11.19
N LEU A 24 24.77 -35.27 -10.67
CA LEU A 24 25.49 -35.95 -9.58
C LEU A 24 24.70 -35.94 -8.27
N THR A 25 24.01 -34.82 -7.99
CA THR A 25 23.21 -34.62 -6.78
C THR A 25 21.97 -35.53 -6.76
N ILE A 26 21.37 -35.77 -7.92
CA ILE A 26 20.25 -36.73 -8.06
C ILE A 26 20.71 -38.17 -7.85
N ARG A 27 21.92 -38.53 -8.30
CA ARG A 27 22.43 -39.90 -8.19
C ARG A 27 23.03 -40.24 -6.82
N HIS A 28 23.56 -39.26 -6.12
CA HIS A 28 24.26 -39.44 -4.85
C HIS A 28 23.83 -38.39 -3.82
N PRO A 29 22.69 -38.59 -3.12
CA PRO A 29 22.17 -37.60 -2.17
C PRO A 29 23.08 -37.35 -0.96
N ILE A 30 24.03 -38.24 -0.69
CA ILE A 30 25.05 -38.10 0.37
C ILE A 30 26.09 -37.01 0.00
N LEU A 31 26.35 -36.78 -1.29
CA LEU A 31 27.25 -35.72 -1.73
C LEU A 31 26.60 -34.33 -1.62
N LEU A 32 25.27 -34.25 -1.60
CA LEU A 32 24.53 -32.99 -1.45
C LEU A 32 24.81 -32.36 -0.07
N THR A 33 24.84 -33.18 0.98
CA THR A 33 25.18 -32.71 2.33
C THR A 33 26.61 -32.22 2.44
N GLU A 34 27.58 -32.92 1.81
CA GLU A 34 28.98 -32.48 1.82
C GLU A 34 29.22 -31.21 0.99
N ILE A 35 28.51 -31.05 -0.13
CA ILE A 35 28.58 -29.85 -0.98
C ILE A 35 27.95 -28.64 -0.27
N VAL A 36 26.83 -28.84 0.43
CA VAL A 36 26.19 -27.78 1.23
C VAL A 36 27.09 -27.39 2.41
N GLU A 37 27.68 -28.36 3.13
CA GLU A 37 28.62 -28.07 4.22
C GLU A 37 29.89 -27.33 3.74
N LEU A 38 30.43 -27.68 2.57
CA LEU A 38 31.56 -26.96 1.98
C LEU A 38 31.18 -25.54 1.59
N LEU A 39 30.02 -25.34 0.98
CA LEU A 39 29.52 -24.01 0.59
C LEU A 39 29.20 -23.14 1.83
N GLU A 40 28.65 -23.73 2.89
CA GLU A 40 28.46 -23.05 4.18
C GLU A 40 29.80 -22.64 4.82
N ARG A 41 30.84 -23.46 4.66
CA ARG A 41 32.21 -23.13 5.11
C ARG A 41 32.83 -21.94 4.37
N PHE A 42 32.46 -21.70 3.11
CA PHE A 42 32.86 -20.51 2.37
C PHE A 42 31.95 -19.29 2.62
N ALA A 43 30.73 -19.52 3.12
CA ALA A 43 29.75 -18.47 3.42
C ALA A 43 29.80 -17.98 4.87
N ALA A 44 30.50 -18.66 5.77
CA ALA A 44 30.69 -18.21 7.15
C ALA A 44 31.79 -17.12 7.21
N PRO A 45 31.51 -15.92 7.75
CA PRO A 45 32.56 -14.96 8.06
C PRO A 45 33.46 -15.56 9.16
N THR A 46 34.77 -15.54 8.93
CA THR A 46 35.79 -15.91 9.92
C THR A 46 35.66 -15.00 11.16
N LEU A 47 34.94 -15.47 12.17
CA LEU A 47 35.02 -14.99 13.55
C LEU A 47 36.24 -15.62 14.20
N ASP A 48 37.42 -15.10 13.88
CA ASP A 48 38.63 -15.28 14.67
C ASP A 48 39.54 -14.08 14.38
N GLU A 49 39.43 -13.05 15.23
CA GLU A 49 40.52 -12.14 15.59
C GLU A 49 40.03 -11.22 16.72
N VAL A 50 39.96 -11.78 17.93
CA VAL A 50 40.05 -10.99 19.17
C VAL A 50 41.13 -11.62 20.03
N ALA A 51 42.36 -11.12 19.91
CA ALA A 51 43.29 -10.84 21.00
C ALA A 51 44.68 -10.52 20.42
N GLU A 52 45.09 -9.25 20.45
CA GLU A 52 46.35 -8.83 21.11
C GLU A 52 46.27 -7.32 21.40
N GLU A 53 46.53 -6.98 22.66
CA GLU A 53 46.67 -5.62 23.17
C GLU A 53 47.96 -4.97 22.66
N GLY A 54 47.89 -3.69 22.29
CA GLY A 54 49.10 -2.90 21.99
C GLY A 54 48.79 -1.44 21.68
N ASN A 55 48.82 -0.60 22.73
CA ASN A 55 48.84 0.86 22.66
C ASN A 55 49.76 1.41 21.55
N THR A 56 49.23 2.30 20.70
CA THR A 56 49.87 3.58 20.37
C THR A 56 48.87 4.52 19.69
N GLU A 57 48.61 5.65 20.33
CA GLU A 57 48.07 6.88 19.71
C GLU A 57 48.97 7.30 18.55
N ILE A 58 48.48 7.30 17.31
CA ILE A 58 48.95 8.22 16.25
C ILE A 58 47.76 8.64 15.38
N ASP A 59 47.42 9.91 15.58
CA ASP A 59 46.75 10.85 14.70
C ASP A 59 47.09 10.65 13.21
N SER A 60 46.11 10.38 12.36
CA SER A 60 46.26 10.49 10.90
C SER A 60 44.90 10.66 10.23
N GLU A 61 44.53 11.93 10.08
CA GLU A 61 43.84 12.53 8.93
C GLU A 61 43.04 11.61 8.01
N ALA A 62 41.74 11.88 8.01
CA ALA A 62 40.85 11.63 6.90
C ALA A 62 41.39 12.25 5.60
N THR A 63 41.78 11.39 4.66
CA THR A 63 41.74 11.70 3.23
C THR A 63 40.88 10.63 2.55
N GLU A 64 39.59 10.93 2.46
CA GLU A 64 38.64 10.24 1.62
C GLU A 64 39.04 10.42 0.14
N ASN A 65 39.86 9.50 -0.35
CA ASN A 65 40.08 9.35 -1.79
C ASN A 65 38.87 8.59 -2.37
N TRP A 66 37.78 9.32 -2.61
CA TRP A 66 36.69 8.86 -3.46
C TRP A 66 37.18 8.82 -4.92
N ASP A 67 37.78 7.70 -5.31
CA ASP A 67 38.17 7.43 -6.68
C ASP A 67 36.93 7.09 -7.52
N PHE A 68 36.37 8.11 -8.18
CA PHE A 68 35.31 7.98 -9.20
C PHE A 68 35.91 7.71 -10.59
N SER A 69 36.79 6.71 -10.69
CA SER A 69 37.29 6.22 -11.97
C SER A 69 37.30 4.68 -12.01
N GLY A 70 36.11 4.09 -11.86
CA GLY A 70 35.84 2.69 -12.12
C GLY A 70 34.60 2.55 -13.00
N ASP A 71 34.72 1.79 -14.08
CA ASP A 71 33.72 1.53 -15.12
C ASP A 71 32.28 1.37 -14.61
N ASP A 72 31.34 2.06 -15.29
CA ASP A 72 29.88 2.05 -15.12
C ASP A 72 29.20 0.69 -15.44
N ASP A 73 29.88 -0.46 -15.29
CA ASP A 73 29.36 -1.76 -15.76
C ASP A 73 29.01 -2.77 -14.66
N ASP A 74 29.15 -2.39 -13.38
CA ASP A 74 28.81 -3.24 -12.22
C ASP A 74 27.64 -2.68 -11.39
N LEU A 75 26.59 -2.19 -12.06
CA LEU A 75 25.26 -2.16 -11.45
C LEU A 75 24.76 -3.61 -11.36
N ALA A 76 25.22 -4.34 -10.34
CA ALA A 76 24.71 -5.66 -10.01
C ALA A 76 23.18 -5.59 -9.92
N GLU A 77 22.51 -6.15 -10.93
CA GLU A 77 21.07 -6.39 -10.91
C GLU A 77 20.77 -7.20 -9.65
N LEU A 78 20.22 -6.53 -8.63
CA LEU A 78 19.76 -7.19 -7.42
C LEU A 78 18.84 -8.34 -7.85
N PRO A 79 19.07 -9.58 -7.39
CA PRO A 79 18.23 -10.69 -7.77
C PRO A 79 16.78 -10.35 -7.39
N SER A 80 15.94 -10.15 -8.41
CA SER A 80 14.51 -9.91 -8.24
C SER A 80 13.91 -11.14 -7.58
N VAL A 81 13.78 -11.10 -6.25
CA VAL A 81 13.08 -12.15 -5.49
C VAL A 81 11.70 -12.26 -6.11
N SER A 82 11.42 -13.41 -6.72
CA SER A 82 10.12 -13.70 -7.31
C SER A 82 9.09 -13.71 -6.19
N ARG A 83 8.39 -12.58 -6.00
CA ARG A 83 7.36 -12.43 -4.98
C ARG A 83 6.16 -13.31 -5.36
N PRO A 84 5.47 -13.94 -4.40
CA PRO A 84 4.27 -14.71 -4.68
C PRO A 84 3.20 -13.79 -5.27
N ASN A 85 2.86 -14.00 -6.54
CA ASN A 85 1.83 -13.23 -7.22
C ASN A 85 0.45 -13.61 -6.69
N LEU A 86 -0.28 -12.65 -6.13
CA LEU A 86 -1.72 -12.81 -5.89
C LEU A 86 -2.44 -13.03 -7.23
N PRO A 87 -3.56 -13.79 -7.25
CA PRO A 87 -4.36 -13.92 -8.45
C PRO A 87 -4.84 -12.53 -8.91
N PRO A 88 -5.02 -12.33 -10.24
CA PRO A 88 -5.48 -11.06 -10.78
C PRO A 88 -6.81 -10.66 -10.14
N LEU A 89 -6.91 -9.39 -9.75
CA LEU A 89 -8.12 -8.87 -9.10
C LEU A 89 -9.27 -8.87 -10.12
N ASN A 90 -10.35 -9.60 -9.82
CA ASN A 90 -11.60 -9.49 -10.56
C ASN A 90 -12.54 -8.54 -9.81
N ILE A 91 -12.47 -7.25 -10.17
CA ILE A 91 -13.23 -6.18 -9.52
C ILE A 91 -14.74 -6.41 -9.66
N GLU A 92 -15.21 -6.95 -10.80
CA GLU A 92 -16.61 -7.21 -11.06
C GLU A 92 -17.19 -8.26 -10.11
N ILE A 93 -16.46 -9.36 -9.88
CA ILE A 93 -16.88 -10.39 -8.92
C ILE A 93 -16.93 -9.80 -7.50
N ARG A 94 -15.91 -9.04 -7.10
CA ARG A 94 -15.90 -8.36 -5.78
C ARG A 94 -17.07 -7.39 -5.64
N ARG A 95 -17.40 -6.65 -6.70
CA ARG A 95 -18.54 -5.73 -6.74
C ARG A 95 -19.85 -6.46 -6.57
N GLN A 96 -20.06 -7.58 -7.26
CA GLN A 96 -21.26 -8.40 -7.10
C GLN A 96 -21.38 -8.96 -5.68
N GLN A 97 -20.26 -9.44 -5.11
CA GLN A 97 -20.23 -9.96 -3.75
C GLN A 97 -20.59 -8.89 -2.71
N ILE A 98 -20.03 -7.68 -2.83
CA ILE A 98 -20.33 -6.56 -1.93
C ILE A 98 -21.78 -6.08 -2.11
N ASN A 99 -22.27 -6.06 -3.35
CA ASN A 99 -23.65 -5.63 -3.63
C ASN A 99 -24.71 -6.56 -3.05
N SER A 100 -24.41 -7.86 -2.94
CA SER A 100 -25.33 -8.86 -2.37
C SER A 100 -25.43 -8.84 -0.84
N TYR A 101 -24.63 -8.04 -0.11
CA TYR A 101 -24.67 -8.03 1.36
C TYR A 101 -26.05 -7.69 1.94
N ALA A 102 -26.79 -6.77 1.30
CA ALA A 102 -28.15 -6.44 1.73
C ALA A 102 -29.12 -7.62 1.56
N GLU A 103 -29.04 -8.31 0.43
CA GLU A 103 -29.88 -9.49 0.15
C GLU A 103 -29.51 -10.64 1.09
N ARG A 104 -28.22 -10.87 1.31
CA ARG A 104 -27.70 -11.90 2.23
C ARG A 104 -28.17 -11.66 3.66
N LEU A 105 -28.14 -10.41 4.13
CA LEU A 105 -28.64 -10.04 5.46
C LEU A 105 -30.16 -10.28 5.56
N GLN A 106 -30.92 -9.99 4.50
CA GLN A 106 -32.37 -10.27 4.44
C GLN A 106 -32.68 -11.77 4.41
N GLN A 107 -31.80 -12.57 3.80
CA GLN A 107 -31.88 -14.04 3.77
C GLN A 107 -31.51 -14.70 5.10
N GLY A 108 -31.16 -13.92 6.13
CA GLY A 108 -30.86 -14.41 7.48
C GLY A 108 -29.39 -14.70 7.73
N GLU A 109 -28.48 -14.28 6.85
CA GLU A 109 -27.06 -14.34 7.15
C GLU A 109 -26.70 -13.44 8.33
N SER A 110 -25.78 -13.89 9.18
CA SER A 110 -25.38 -13.12 10.35
C SER A 110 -24.57 -11.88 9.97
N GLN A 111 -24.78 -10.78 10.71
CA GLN A 111 -23.99 -9.55 10.57
C GLN A 111 -22.48 -9.81 10.75
N GLN A 112 -22.12 -10.75 11.63
CA GLN A 112 -20.74 -11.16 11.87
C GLN A 112 -20.12 -11.83 10.63
N SER A 113 -20.87 -12.67 9.92
CA SER A 113 -20.40 -13.29 8.68
C SER A 113 -20.10 -12.24 7.62
N ILE A 114 -21.03 -11.29 7.40
CA ILE A 114 -20.84 -10.18 6.46
C ILE A 114 -19.63 -9.32 6.87
N GLY A 115 -19.52 -8.96 8.14
CA GLY A 115 -18.39 -8.19 8.66
C GLY A 115 -17.05 -8.91 8.50
N SER A 116 -17.01 -10.22 8.76
CA SER A 116 -15.79 -11.02 8.58
C SER A 116 -15.35 -11.08 7.11
N HIS A 117 -16.32 -11.18 6.19
CA HIS A 117 -16.06 -11.18 4.76
C HIS A 117 -15.58 -9.81 4.28
N LEU A 118 -16.15 -8.72 4.80
CA LEU A 118 -15.68 -7.36 4.51
C LEU A 118 -14.25 -7.13 5.00
N LEU A 119 -13.92 -7.55 6.22
CA LEU A 119 -12.55 -7.47 6.75
C LEU A 119 -11.57 -8.31 5.93
N HIS A 120 -11.99 -9.47 5.42
CA HIS A 120 -11.17 -10.25 4.50
C HIS A 120 -10.87 -9.49 3.21
N LEU A 121 -11.84 -8.76 2.65
CA LEU A 121 -11.60 -7.92 1.46
C LEU A 121 -10.65 -6.77 1.75
N LEU A 122 -10.76 -6.13 2.91
CA LEU A 122 -9.82 -5.07 3.31
C LEU A 122 -8.40 -5.62 3.46
N ARG A 123 -8.22 -6.79 4.09
CA ARG A 123 -6.92 -7.47 4.16
C ARG A 123 -6.39 -7.90 2.80
N GLU A 124 -7.26 -8.27 1.86
CA GLU A 124 -6.85 -8.51 0.47
C GLU A 124 -6.31 -7.23 -0.17
N ALA A 125 -6.91 -6.07 0.11
CA ALA A 125 -6.41 -4.77 -0.36
C ALA A 125 -5.03 -4.46 0.24
N GLU A 126 -4.86 -4.68 1.54
CA GLU A 126 -3.59 -4.49 2.25
C GLU A 126 -2.49 -5.39 1.65
N ALA A 127 -2.75 -6.69 1.51
CA ALA A 127 -1.80 -7.63 0.93
C ALA A 127 -1.42 -7.28 -0.52
N ARG A 128 -2.33 -6.68 -1.29
CA ARG A 128 -2.02 -6.17 -2.65
C ARG A 128 -1.08 -4.98 -2.60
N ALA A 129 -1.31 -4.03 -1.69
CA ALA A 129 -0.41 -2.90 -1.51
C ALA A 129 0.98 -3.36 -1.03
N ASP A 130 1.08 -4.35 -0.14
CA ASP A 130 2.36 -4.94 0.27
C ASP A 130 3.13 -5.54 -0.92
N LEU A 131 2.41 -6.09 -1.89
CA LEU A 131 2.96 -6.58 -3.15
C LEU A 131 3.15 -5.50 -4.23
N HIS A 132 2.96 -4.23 -3.87
CA HIS A 132 3.10 -3.04 -4.72
C HIS A 132 2.08 -2.98 -5.87
N ASP A 133 1.00 -3.76 -5.77
CA ASP A 133 -0.19 -3.67 -6.62
C ASP A 133 -1.13 -2.58 -6.07
N TYR A 134 -0.62 -1.34 -6.03
CA TYR A 134 -1.30 -0.19 -5.43
C TYR A 134 -2.63 0.12 -6.11
N GLN A 135 -2.69 -0.05 -7.44
CA GLN A 135 -3.90 0.21 -8.21
C GLN A 135 -5.04 -0.73 -7.80
N ALA A 136 -4.78 -2.04 -7.73
CA ALA A 136 -5.80 -3.00 -7.34
C ALA A 136 -6.20 -2.84 -5.87
N SER A 137 -5.24 -2.48 -4.99
CA SER A 137 -5.54 -2.14 -3.60
C SER A 137 -6.50 -0.96 -3.50
N LEU A 138 -6.18 0.16 -4.18
CA LEU A 138 -7.02 1.35 -4.24
C LEU A 138 -8.39 1.04 -4.85
N ASP A 139 -8.46 0.26 -5.93
CA ASP A 139 -9.74 -0.10 -6.55
C ASP A 139 -10.65 -0.89 -5.60
N LEU A 140 -10.07 -1.75 -4.75
CA LEU A 140 -10.83 -2.52 -3.76
C LEU A 140 -11.35 -1.63 -2.62
N TYR A 141 -10.53 -0.72 -2.11
CA TYR A 141 -10.97 0.29 -1.14
C TYR A 141 -12.05 1.21 -1.72
N ALA A 142 -11.87 1.69 -2.96
CA ALA A 142 -12.83 2.55 -3.64
C ALA A 142 -14.19 1.84 -3.79
N LEU A 143 -14.18 0.57 -4.15
CA LEU A 143 -15.38 -0.25 -4.27
C LEU A 143 -16.14 -0.38 -2.94
N ILE A 144 -15.42 -0.62 -1.84
CA ILE A 144 -15.99 -0.74 -0.49
C ILE A 144 -16.59 0.60 -0.05
N LEU A 145 -15.87 1.70 -0.26
CA LEU A 145 -16.32 3.05 0.06
C LEU A 145 -17.55 3.45 -0.76
N ASP A 146 -17.53 3.21 -2.07
CA ASP A 146 -18.64 3.51 -2.97
C ASP A 146 -19.92 2.74 -2.52
N LYS A 147 -19.77 1.48 -2.09
CA LYS A 147 -20.89 0.73 -1.51
C LYS A 147 -21.36 1.36 -0.21
N ARG A 148 -20.46 1.67 0.72
CA ARG A 148 -20.82 2.27 2.02
C ARG A 148 -21.55 3.61 1.84
N VAL A 149 -21.11 4.45 0.93
CA VAL A 149 -21.72 5.76 0.64
C VAL A 149 -23.15 5.60 0.10
N ALA A 150 -23.39 4.58 -0.73
CA ALA A 150 -24.70 4.28 -1.31
C ALA A 150 -25.65 3.54 -0.34
N GLU A 151 -25.12 2.92 0.71
CA GLU A 151 -25.88 2.08 1.63
C GLU A 151 -26.83 2.88 2.53
N LYS A 152 -28.01 2.31 2.78
CA LYS A 152 -29.08 2.93 3.59
C LYS A 152 -29.48 2.07 4.79
N SER A 153 -29.17 0.77 4.75
CA SER A 153 -29.44 -0.14 5.86
C SER A 153 -28.54 0.21 7.05
N GLY A 154 -29.13 0.65 8.16
CA GLY A 154 -28.38 1.04 9.37
C GLY A 154 -27.47 -0.07 9.91
N ALA A 155 -27.90 -1.33 9.79
CA ALA A 155 -27.08 -2.48 10.19
C ALA A 155 -25.82 -2.63 9.32
N LEU A 156 -25.96 -2.52 7.99
CA LEU A 156 -24.81 -2.60 7.08
C LEU A 156 -23.91 -1.37 7.21
N VAL A 157 -24.51 -0.18 7.34
CA VAL A 157 -23.80 1.07 7.61
C VAL A 157 -22.86 0.91 8.80
N HIS A 158 -23.35 0.38 9.92
CA HIS A 158 -22.53 0.14 11.10
C HIS A 158 -21.39 -0.87 10.85
N ILE A 159 -21.66 -1.97 10.12
CA ILE A 159 -20.64 -2.98 9.79
C ILE A 159 -19.52 -2.36 8.94
N PHE A 160 -19.89 -1.60 7.91
CA PHE A 160 -18.94 -0.94 7.04
C PHE A 160 -18.16 0.17 7.76
N ASP A 161 -18.81 1.00 8.56
CA ASP A 161 -18.13 2.08 9.29
C ASP A 161 -17.08 1.51 10.23
N LYS A 162 -17.44 0.48 11.01
CA LYS A 162 -16.49 -0.20 11.88
C LYS A 162 -15.29 -0.78 11.12
N ALA A 163 -15.54 -1.47 10.01
CA ALA A 163 -14.46 -2.06 9.21
C ALA A 163 -13.56 -0.99 8.56
N LEU A 164 -14.16 0.11 8.11
CA LEU A 164 -13.42 1.24 7.54
C LEU A 164 -12.61 1.99 8.61
N ASP A 165 -13.10 2.11 9.84
CA ASP A 165 -12.35 2.70 10.95
C ASP A 165 -11.09 1.90 11.26
N GLU A 166 -11.18 0.57 11.23
CA GLU A 166 -10.04 -0.32 11.41
C GLU A 166 -9.01 -0.19 10.27
N ALA A 167 -9.47 0.04 9.03
CA ALA A 167 -8.60 0.11 7.86
C ALA A 167 -8.17 1.54 7.45
N MET A 168 -8.73 2.58 8.09
CA MET A 168 -8.49 3.98 7.72
C MET A 168 -7.01 4.37 7.79
N PRO A 169 -6.25 4.02 8.85
CA PRO A 169 -4.83 4.39 8.93
C PRO A 169 -4.01 3.79 7.79
N PHE A 170 -4.34 2.58 7.35
CA PHE A 170 -3.67 1.95 6.20
C PHE A 170 -4.03 2.66 4.89
N LEU A 171 -5.32 2.97 4.70
CA LEU A 171 -5.77 3.70 3.51
C LEU A 171 -5.11 5.09 3.41
N GLU A 172 -4.99 5.79 4.52
CA GLU A 172 -4.28 7.07 4.60
C GLU A 172 -2.81 6.92 4.17
N ALA A 173 -2.09 5.96 4.77
CA ALA A 173 -0.70 5.68 4.39
C ALA A 173 -0.56 5.35 2.90
N LEU A 174 -1.45 4.51 2.37
CA LEU A 174 -1.48 4.13 0.96
C LEU A 174 -1.74 5.32 0.03
N LEU A 175 -2.70 6.18 0.37
CA LEU A 175 -3.00 7.37 -0.43
C LEU A 175 -1.84 8.38 -0.40
N ASN A 176 -1.17 8.52 0.74
CA ASN A 176 0.00 9.39 0.88
C ASN A 176 1.24 8.84 0.14
N GLU A 177 1.46 7.53 0.21
CA GLU A 177 2.54 6.86 -0.52
C GLU A 177 2.31 6.95 -2.03
N THR A 178 1.09 6.68 -2.51
CA THR A 178 0.76 6.76 -3.93
C THR A 178 0.67 8.19 -4.46
N SER A 179 0.40 9.18 -3.61
CA SER A 179 0.49 10.59 -4.01
C SER A 179 1.95 11.04 -4.15
N SER A 180 2.82 10.58 -3.25
CA SER A 180 4.24 11.01 -3.20
C SER A 180 5.14 10.23 -4.18
N SER A 181 4.74 9.03 -4.56
CA SER A 181 5.50 8.16 -5.45
C SER A 181 5.34 8.57 -6.92
N MET A 182 6.46 8.71 -7.60
CA MET A 182 6.53 9.04 -9.03
C MET A 182 6.87 7.78 -9.84
N THR A 183 6.15 7.55 -10.93
CA THR A 183 6.51 6.58 -11.96
C THR A 183 7.00 7.30 -13.21
N PHE A 184 7.90 6.64 -13.93
CA PHE A 184 8.35 7.10 -15.24
C PHE A 184 7.46 6.45 -16.30
N ASP A 185 6.70 7.27 -17.01
CA ASP A 185 5.94 6.82 -18.17
C ASP A 185 6.88 6.55 -19.37
N ALA A 186 6.37 5.95 -20.44
CA ALA A 186 7.09 5.75 -21.71
C ALA A 186 7.62 7.06 -22.33
N SER A 187 7.05 8.19 -21.90
CA SER A 187 7.50 9.56 -22.21
C SER A 187 8.68 10.06 -21.35
N MET A 188 9.17 9.24 -20.41
CA MET A 188 10.18 9.57 -19.38
C MET A 188 9.85 10.79 -18.50
N SER A 189 8.60 11.24 -18.51
CA SER A 189 8.14 12.27 -17.59
C SER A 189 7.71 11.62 -16.27
N PRO A 190 8.22 12.08 -15.10
CA PRO A 190 7.76 11.59 -13.82
C PRO A 190 6.30 12.01 -13.63
N SER A 191 5.43 11.03 -13.45
CA SER A 191 4.01 11.23 -13.13
C SER A 191 3.71 10.58 -11.79
N PRO A 192 2.92 11.23 -10.92
CA PRO A 192 2.53 10.61 -9.66
C PRO A 192 1.71 9.34 -9.93
N LEU A 193 1.88 8.31 -9.10
CA LEU A 193 1.05 7.10 -9.16
C LEU A 193 -0.44 7.47 -9.03
N LEU A 194 -0.75 8.40 -8.13
CA LEU A 194 -2.06 8.99 -8.03
C LEU A 194 -2.21 10.16 -9.00
N THR A 195 -2.68 9.87 -10.22
CA THR A 195 -2.97 10.90 -11.23
C THR A 195 -3.95 11.96 -10.69
N PRO A 196 -3.93 13.20 -11.21
CA PRO A 196 -4.82 14.26 -10.73
C PRO A 196 -6.31 13.87 -10.74
N SER A 197 -6.76 13.14 -11.77
CA SER A 197 -8.15 12.68 -11.87
C SER A 197 -8.50 11.64 -10.81
N MET A 198 -7.59 10.70 -10.52
CA MET A 198 -7.76 9.70 -9.48
C MET A 198 -7.80 10.36 -8.10
N ARG A 199 -6.86 11.26 -7.82
CA ARG A 199 -6.80 12.00 -6.55
C ARG A 199 -8.08 12.78 -6.29
N GLN A 200 -8.58 13.50 -7.28
CA GLN A 200 -9.87 14.21 -7.18
C GLN A 200 -11.05 13.27 -6.95
N ALA A 201 -11.06 12.08 -7.55
CA ALA A 201 -12.09 11.08 -7.32
C ALA A 201 -12.04 10.55 -5.88
N TRP A 202 -10.84 10.33 -5.33
CA TRP A 202 -10.63 9.95 -3.94
C TRP A 202 -11.07 11.03 -2.96
N LEU A 203 -10.66 12.28 -3.17
CA LEU A 203 -11.09 13.42 -2.35
C LEU A 203 -12.63 13.54 -2.32
N LYS A 204 -13.30 13.35 -3.45
CA LYS A 204 -14.78 13.33 -3.50
C LYS A 204 -15.38 12.19 -2.68
N ARG A 205 -14.80 10.97 -2.76
CA ARG A 205 -15.26 9.82 -1.97
C ARG A 205 -15.12 10.08 -0.48
N LEU A 206 -13.95 10.52 -0.04
CA LEU A 206 -13.66 10.84 1.35
C LEU A 206 -14.58 11.97 1.86
N PHE A 207 -14.80 13.00 1.03
CA PHE A 207 -15.70 14.10 1.39
C PHE A 207 -17.14 13.61 1.60
N VAL A 208 -17.68 12.78 0.70
CA VAL A 208 -19.04 12.25 0.85
C VAL A 208 -19.12 11.28 2.03
N LEU A 209 -18.09 10.45 2.26
CA LEU A 209 -18.00 9.58 3.43
C LEU A 209 -18.06 10.40 4.71
N TRP A 210 -17.26 11.46 4.81
CA TRP A 210 -17.24 12.36 5.96
C TRP A 210 -18.62 12.96 6.24
N LEU A 211 -19.29 13.49 5.21
CA LEU A 211 -20.66 14.02 5.37
C LEU A 211 -21.64 12.97 5.89
N LYS A 212 -21.60 11.74 5.32
CA LYS A 212 -22.48 10.63 5.73
C LYS A 212 -22.26 10.23 7.18
N ARG A 213 -21.01 10.30 7.63
CA ARG A 213 -20.66 9.88 8.97
C ARG A 213 -20.89 10.99 10.01
N MET A 214 -20.70 12.26 9.67
CA MET A 214 -21.11 13.39 10.53
C MET A 214 -22.60 13.36 10.91
N ASP A 215 -23.45 12.85 10.01
CA ASP A 215 -24.89 12.69 10.27
C ASP A 215 -25.19 11.56 11.29
N LEU A 216 -24.24 10.64 11.50
CA LEU A 216 -24.41 9.44 12.32
C LEU A 216 -23.57 9.47 13.62
N HIS A 217 -22.36 10.03 13.56
CA HIS A 217 -21.35 10.05 14.61
C HIS A 217 -20.87 11.49 14.83
N GLN A 218 -21.01 12.00 16.06
CA GLN A 218 -20.60 13.36 16.42
C GLN A 218 -19.08 13.51 16.65
N LYS A 219 -18.31 12.42 16.55
CA LYS A 219 -16.87 12.38 16.81
C LYS A 219 -16.16 11.92 15.54
N GLU A 220 -15.81 12.84 14.64
CA GLU A 220 -14.95 12.51 13.50
C GLU A 220 -13.97 13.63 13.22
N GLU A 221 -12.70 13.34 13.51
CA GLU A 221 -11.56 14.25 13.28
C GLU A 221 -10.60 13.69 12.22
N ASP A 222 -10.72 12.42 11.82
CA ASP A 222 -9.67 11.76 11.04
C ASP A 222 -9.85 11.95 9.52
N VAL A 223 -11.05 11.76 8.97
CA VAL A 223 -11.28 11.86 7.50
C VAL A 223 -10.93 13.23 6.92
N PRO A 224 -11.25 14.37 7.58
CA PRO A 224 -10.79 15.69 7.12
C PRO A 224 -9.27 15.80 7.04
N THR A 225 -8.56 15.23 8.02
CA THR A 225 -7.10 15.23 8.07
C THR A 225 -6.53 14.45 6.88
N VAL A 226 -7.03 13.23 6.64
CA VAL A 226 -6.65 12.42 5.46
C VAL A 226 -6.89 13.17 4.16
N MET A 227 -8.02 13.90 4.03
CA MET A 227 -8.29 14.69 2.83
C MET A 227 -7.28 15.82 2.62
N LEU A 228 -6.82 16.47 3.70
CA LEU A 228 -5.83 17.55 3.62
C LEU A 228 -4.44 17.01 3.26
N ASP A 229 -4.06 15.86 3.80
CA ASP A 229 -2.75 15.24 3.56
C ASP A 229 -2.62 14.72 2.12
N VAL A 230 -3.72 14.20 1.55
CA VAL A 230 -3.75 13.69 0.18
C VAL A 230 -3.90 14.82 -0.85
N ALA A 231 -4.53 15.94 -0.48
CA ALA A 231 -4.81 17.02 -1.41
C ALA A 231 -3.53 17.76 -1.85
N TRP A 232 -3.50 18.17 -3.12
CA TRP A 232 -2.48 19.09 -3.61
C TRP A 232 -3.07 20.49 -3.79
N ASN A 233 -2.21 21.49 -4.01
CA ASN A 233 -2.61 22.89 -4.19
C ASN A 233 -3.69 23.05 -5.28
N ASP A 234 -3.61 22.27 -6.35
CA ASP A 234 -4.59 22.30 -7.45
C ASP A 234 -5.98 21.79 -7.05
N ASP A 235 -6.08 20.99 -5.99
CA ASP A 235 -7.34 20.42 -5.51
C ASP A 235 -8.06 21.32 -4.51
N ALA A 236 -7.41 22.38 -4.02
CA ALA A 236 -8.00 23.33 -3.08
C ALA A 236 -9.28 23.98 -3.66
N ALA A 237 -9.31 24.25 -4.97
CA ALA A 237 -10.49 24.78 -5.63
C ALA A 237 -11.66 23.77 -5.65
N LEU A 238 -11.36 22.49 -5.91
CA LEU A 238 -12.33 21.42 -5.87
C LEU A 238 -12.93 21.27 -4.46
N LEU A 239 -12.09 21.10 -3.44
CA LEU A 239 -12.54 20.91 -2.06
C LEU A 239 -13.36 22.11 -1.56
N ARG A 240 -12.92 23.34 -1.89
CA ARG A 240 -13.69 24.55 -1.59
C ARG A 240 -15.07 24.54 -2.26
N SER A 241 -15.16 24.13 -3.53
CA SER A 241 -16.44 24.04 -4.24
C SER A 241 -17.38 23.01 -3.61
N LEU A 242 -16.87 21.84 -3.20
CA LEU A 242 -17.66 20.79 -2.55
C LEU A 242 -18.25 21.29 -1.23
N VAL A 243 -17.42 21.93 -0.39
CA VAL A 243 -17.89 22.47 0.89
C VAL A 243 -18.87 23.61 0.70
N GLN A 244 -18.62 24.52 -0.25
CA GLN A 244 -19.53 25.63 -0.53
C GLN A 244 -20.89 25.15 -1.05
N ASN A 245 -20.91 24.15 -1.94
CA ASN A 245 -22.15 23.54 -2.42
C ASN A 245 -22.95 22.96 -1.26
N GLU A 246 -22.29 22.27 -0.34
CA GLU A 246 -22.93 21.68 0.83
C GLU A 246 -23.48 22.75 1.78
N LEU A 247 -22.69 23.79 2.10
CA LEU A 247 -23.14 24.91 2.92
C LEU A 247 -24.30 25.68 2.28
N GLN A 248 -24.35 25.79 0.95
CA GLN A 248 -25.46 26.41 0.24
C GLN A 248 -26.74 25.57 0.37
N GLN A 249 -26.66 24.25 0.19
CA GLN A 249 -27.80 23.34 0.41
C GLN A 249 -28.32 23.45 1.85
N LEU A 250 -27.41 23.38 2.82
CA LEU A 250 -27.74 23.57 4.23
C LEU A 250 -28.29 24.96 4.56
N ASN A 251 -28.19 25.96 3.69
CA ASN A 251 -28.78 27.28 3.89
C ASN A 251 -30.14 27.45 3.22
N GLN A 252 -30.52 26.58 2.28
CA GLN A 252 -31.82 26.64 1.61
C GLN A 252 -32.94 26.07 2.48
N ASP A 253 -32.63 25.10 3.36
CA ASP A 253 -33.60 24.48 4.28
C ASP A 253 -33.93 25.35 5.52
N LYS A 254 -33.92 26.67 5.39
CA LYS A 254 -34.06 27.64 6.51
C LYS A 254 -35.47 27.80 7.09
N HIS A 255 -36.45 27.02 6.64
CA HIS A 255 -37.85 27.16 7.08
C HIS A 255 -38.24 26.34 8.32
N SER A 256 -37.28 25.74 9.04
CA SER A 256 -37.55 25.08 10.32
C SER A 256 -37.25 26.03 11.48
N ASN A 257 -38.29 26.40 12.24
CA ASN A 257 -38.18 27.21 13.46
C ASN A 257 -37.55 26.44 14.65
N ILE A 258 -36.99 25.25 14.42
CA ILE A 258 -36.38 24.40 15.43
C ILE A 258 -34.86 24.47 15.29
N VAL A 259 -34.18 24.69 16.42
CA VAL A 259 -32.71 24.63 16.50
C VAL A 259 -32.27 23.18 16.26
N ASP A 260 -31.74 22.91 15.07
CA ASP A 260 -31.16 21.62 14.73
C ASP A 260 -29.66 21.61 15.06
N PHE A 261 -29.31 20.99 16.19
CA PHE A 261 -27.93 20.89 16.67
C PHE A 261 -27.02 20.11 15.71
N SER A 262 -27.56 19.13 14.97
CA SER A 262 -26.79 18.34 13.99
C SER A 262 -26.41 19.19 12.77
N ARG A 263 -27.34 20.01 12.30
CA ARG A 263 -27.07 21.00 11.24
C ARG A 263 -26.06 22.04 11.69
N GLN A 264 -26.16 22.53 12.92
CA GLN A 264 -25.20 23.50 13.46
C GLN A 264 -23.79 22.91 13.60
N SER A 265 -23.66 21.67 14.09
CA SER A 265 -22.35 21.00 14.15
C SER A 265 -21.79 20.77 12.75
N ARG A 266 -22.64 20.39 11.78
CA ARG A 266 -22.23 20.20 10.38
C ARG A 266 -21.70 21.48 9.75
N VAL A 267 -22.42 22.59 9.90
CA VAL A 267 -21.97 23.91 9.41
C VAL A 267 -20.64 24.29 10.04
N ARG A 268 -20.48 24.15 11.37
CA ARG A 268 -19.23 24.51 12.06
C ARG A 268 -18.04 23.68 11.59
N ALA A 269 -18.20 22.38 11.39
CA ALA A 269 -17.13 21.51 10.93
C ALA A 269 -16.73 21.84 9.49
N LEU A 270 -17.70 22.09 8.60
CA LEU A 270 -17.43 22.53 7.22
C LEU A 270 -16.73 23.89 7.16
N GLU A 271 -17.13 24.85 8.01
CA GLU A 271 -16.46 26.14 8.13
C GLU A 271 -15.04 26.02 8.70
N LYS A 272 -14.81 25.10 9.65
CA LYS A 272 -13.46 24.79 10.16
C LYS A 272 -12.58 24.25 9.04
N PHE A 273 -13.06 23.26 8.30
CA PHE A 273 -12.35 22.68 7.16
C PHE A 273 -12.03 23.72 6.07
N LEU A 274 -12.95 24.65 5.76
CA LEU A 274 -12.69 25.76 4.82
C LEU A 274 -11.57 26.69 5.28
N LYS A 275 -11.35 26.85 6.58
CA LYS A 275 -10.25 27.66 7.12
C LYS A 275 -8.92 26.90 6.96
N GLU A 276 -8.93 25.60 7.22
CA GLU A 276 -7.76 24.72 7.07
C GLU A 276 -7.31 24.62 5.61
N LEU A 277 -8.24 24.57 4.66
CA LEU A 277 -7.98 24.62 3.21
C LEU A 277 -7.27 25.90 2.72
N ARG A 278 -7.08 26.93 3.54
CA ARG A 278 -6.30 28.13 3.18
C ARG A 278 -4.80 27.93 3.37
N TYR A 279 -4.40 26.87 4.06
CA TYR A 279 -3.02 26.52 4.36
C TYR A 279 -2.47 25.41 3.45
N LEU A 280 -3.32 24.92 2.52
CA LEU A 280 -2.97 24.18 1.32
C LEU A 280 -2.54 25.17 0.24
#